data_AF-A0A529KHM0-F1
#
_entry.id   AF-A0A529KHM0-F1
#
_cell.length_a   1.000
_cell.length_b   1.000
_cell.length_c   1.000
_cell.angle_alpha   90.00
_cell.angle_beta   90.00
_cell.angle_gamma   90.00
#
_symmetry.space_group_name_H-M   'P 1'
#
loop_
_entity.id
_entity.type
_entity.pdbx_description
1 polymer ?
#
loop_
_entity_poly.entity_id
_entity_poly.type
_entity_poly.pdbx_seq_one_letter_code
_entity_poly.pdbx_strand_id
1 'polypeptide(L)' 'MKDESLLGPWIRRFLLEHLVAERNLSRNTQANYRDTLTLLLPFASKQGGRPIDRMTVEDLTPAIVRKFLDHLQR' A
#
# COMPACT_ATOMS: atom_id res chain seq x y z
N MET A 1 9.88 19.77 -7.87
CA MET A 1 10.23 19.05 -6.62
C MET A 1 9.42 17.77 -6.60
N LYS A 2 10.01 16.62 -6.21
CA LYS A 2 9.21 15.41 -6.01
C LYS A 2 8.37 15.63 -4.77
N ASP A 3 7.08 15.35 -4.86
CA ASP A 3 6.21 15.34 -3.69
C ASP A 3 6.53 14.07 -2.88
N GLU A 4 7.15 14.26 -1.72
CA GLU A 4 7.59 13.17 -0.83
C GLU A 4 6.42 12.56 -0.05
N SER A 5 5.23 13.17 -0.07
CA SER A 5 4.04 12.60 0.55
C SER A 5 3.40 11.51 -0.31
N LEU A 6 3.68 11.48 -1.62
CA LEU A 6 3.10 10.51 -2.54
C LEU A 6 3.50 9.08 -2.17
N LEU A 7 2.50 8.21 -2.16
CA LEU A 7 2.63 6.84 -1.71
C LEU A 7 3.39 5.94 -2.71
N GLY A 8 3.29 6.23 -4.01
CA GLY A 8 3.92 5.43 -5.07
C GLY A 8 5.43 5.20 -4.90
N PRO A 9 6.25 6.26 -4.75
CA PRO A 9 7.68 6.14 -4.49
C PRO A 9 8.00 5.29 -3.25
N TRP A 10 7.26 5.46 -2.15
CA TRP A 10 7.48 4.71 -0.91
C TRP A 10 7.12 3.24 -1.05
N ILE A 11 6.02 2.90 -1.73
CA ILE A 11 5.65 1.50 -1.99
C ILE A 11 6.70 0.81 -2.85
N ARG A 12 7.21 1.48 -3.89
CA ARG A 12 8.28 0.93 -4.72
C ARG A 12 9.51 0.61 -3.88
N ARG A 13 9.96 1.56 -3.04
CA ARG A 13 11.14 1.36 -2.16
C ARG A 13 10.88 0.25 -1.14
N PHE A 14 9.70 0.21 -0.53
CA PHE A 14 9.33 -0.84 0.41
C PHE A 14 9.41 -2.22 -0.24
N LEU A 15 8.76 -2.41 -1.41
CA LEU A 15 8.70 -3.70 -2.09
C LEU A 15 10.05 -4.15 -2.66
N LEU A 16 10.84 -3.23 -3.23
CA LEU A 16 12.05 -3.57 -3.98
C LEU A 16 13.35 -3.49 -3.17
N GLU A 17 13.39 -2.61 -2.16
CA GLU A 17 14.60 -2.37 -1.36
C GLU A 17 14.41 -2.96 0.04
N HIS A 18 13.39 -2.53 0.77
CA HIS A 18 13.21 -2.93 2.16
C HIS A 18 12.93 -4.44 2.32
N LEU A 19 11.91 -4.97 1.63
CA LEU A 19 11.55 -6.38 1.77
C LEU A 19 12.63 -7.34 1.23
N VAL A 20 13.38 -6.90 0.21
CA VAL A 20 14.36 -7.73 -0.50
C VAL A 20 15.75 -7.61 0.12
N ALA A 21 16.32 -6.41 0.15
CA ALA A 21 17.72 -6.20 0.52
C ALA A 21 17.90 -6.02 2.04
N GLU A 22 17.00 -5.29 2.70
CA GLU A 22 17.14 -4.98 4.13
C GLU A 22 16.59 -6.10 5.02
N ARG A 23 15.44 -6.67 4.66
CA ARG A 23 14.77 -7.71 5.45
C ARG A 23 15.05 -9.13 4.96
N ASN A 24 15.55 -9.29 3.73
CA ASN A 24 15.80 -10.59 3.09
C ASN A 24 14.64 -11.58 3.26
N LEU A 25 13.39 -11.11 3.06
CA LEU A 25 12.21 -11.94 3.22
C LEU A 25 12.12 -12.98 2.10
N SER A 26 11.48 -14.12 2.39
CA SER A 26 11.24 -15.14 1.37
C SER A 26 10.43 -14.58 0.18
N ARG A 27 10.62 -15.14 -1.01
CA ARG A 27 9.85 -14.74 -2.21
C ARG A 27 8.34 -14.84 -1.99
N ASN A 28 7.88 -15.87 -1.28
CA ASN A 28 6.46 -16.04 -0.96
C ASN A 28 5.95 -14.93 -0.04
N THR A 29 6.75 -14.53 0.95
CA THR A 29 6.41 -13.40 1.82
C THR A 29 6.36 -12.10 1.03
N GLN A 30 7.35 -11.81 0.17
CA GLN A 30 7.36 -10.63 -0.70
C GLN A 30 6.11 -10.57 -1.61
N ALA A 31 5.75 -11.70 -2.22
CA ALA A 31 4.55 -11.82 -3.05
C ALA A 31 3.28 -11.53 -2.24
N ASN A 32 3.16 -12.07 -1.02
CA ASN A 32 2.02 -11.81 -0.14
C ASN A 32 1.88 -10.32 0.24
N TYR A 33 2.99 -9.63 0.51
CA TYR A 33 2.97 -8.17 0.74
C TYR A 33 2.51 -7.41 -0.50
N ARG A 34 3.03 -7.75 -1.69
CA ARG A 34 2.59 -7.14 -2.95
C ARG A 34 1.08 -7.35 -3.14
N ASP A 35 0.60 -8.58 -2.98
CA ASP A 35 -0.79 -8.95 -3.20
C ASP A 35 -1.72 -8.27 -2.18
N THR A 36 -1.28 -8.09 -0.94
CA THR A 36 -2.01 -7.27 0.04
C THR A 36 -2.16 -5.82 -0.43
N LEU A 37 -1.10 -5.22 -0.98
CA LEU A 37 -1.14 -3.84 -1.49
C LEU A 37 -1.99 -3.72 -2.76
N THR A 38 -2.02 -4.73 -3.63
CA THR A 38 -2.91 -4.70 -4.81
C THR A 38 -4.39 -4.75 -4.44
N LEU A 39 -4.74 -5.28 -3.26
CA LEU A 39 -6.09 -5.24 -2.71
C LEU A 39 -6.38 -3.93 -1.96
N LEU A 40 -5.47 -3.49 -1.10
CA LEU A 40 -5.67 -2.32 -0.24
C LEU A 40 -5.75 -1.02 -1.03
N LEU A 41 -4.84 -0.79 -1.99
CA LEU A 41 -4.74 0.52 -2.65
C LEU A 41 -5.95 0.87 -3.52
N PRO A 42 -6.49 -0.04 -4.36
CA PRO A 42 -7.72 0.24 -5.09
C PRO A 42 -8.92 0.45 -4.16
N PHE A 43 -9.00 -0.32 -3.06
CA PHE A 43 -10.03 -0.14 -2.05
C PHE A 43 -9.96 1.26 -1.42
N ALA A 44 -8.77 1.66 -0.97
CA ALA A 44 -8.53 2.95 -0.35
C ALA A 44 -8.80 4.11 -1.32
N SER A 45 -8.36 4.00 -2.58
CA SER A 45 -8.65 4.97 -3.65
C SER A 45 -10.16 5.15 -3.85
N LYS A 46 -10.91 4.05 -3.93
CA LYS A 46 -12.38 4.08 -4.07
C LYS A 46 -13.07 4.71 -2.86
N GLN A 47 -12.62 4.40 -1.65
CA GLN A 47 -13.20 4.95 -0.41
C GLN A 47 -12.86 6.44 -0.19
N GLY A 48 -11.66 6.87 -0.58
CA GLY A 48 -11.19 8.25 -0.45
C GLY A 48 -11.56 9.16 -1.62
N GLY A 49 -12.06 8.61 -2.73
CA GLY A 49 -12.40 9.37 -3.94
C GLY A 49 -11.19 10.01 -4.65
N ARG A 50 -9.99 9.46 -4.42
CA ARG A 50 -8.73 9.99 -4.94
C ARG A 50 -8.06 8.98 -5.87
N PRO A 51 -7.60 9.37 -7.07
CA PRO A 51 -6.84 8.48 -7.95
C PRO A 51 -5.60 7.88 -7.25
N ILE A 52 -5.32 6.59 -7.47
CA ILE A 52 -4.22 5.86 -6.81
C ILE A 52 -2.87 6.57 -6.99
N ASP A 53 -2.61 7.11 -8.18
CA ASP A 53 -1.36 7.82 -8.53
C ASP A 53 -1.18 9.16 -7.81
N ARG A 54 -2.24 9.68 -7.18
CA ARG A 54 -2.23 10.91 -6.38
C ARG A 54 -2.40 10.66 -4.89
N MET A 55 -2.50 9.40 -4.47
CA MET A 55 -2.60 9.06 -3.05
C MET A 55 -1.29 9.35 -2.33
N THR A 56 -1.45 9.83 -1.11
CA THR A 56 -0.38 10.11 -0.14
C THR A 56 -0.37 9.06 0.96
N VAL A 57 0.69 9.01 1.76
CA VAL A 57 0.76 8.08 2.90
C VAL A 57 -0.34 8.38 3.91
N GLU A 58 -0.68 9.65 4.08
CA GLU A 58 -1.71 10.16 4.99
C GLU A 58 -3.13 9.75 4.58
N ASP A 59 -3.35 9.42 3.30
CA ASP A 59 -4.64 8.94 2.81
C ASP A 59 -4.96 7.51 3.33
N LEU A 60 -3.95 6.74 3.73
CA LEU A 60 -4.12 5.42 4.37
C LEU A 60 -4.39 5.56 5.88
N THR A 61 -5.52 6.17 6.22
CA THR A 61 -5.92 6.38 7.61
C THR A 61 -6.35 5.07 8.30
N PRO A 62 -6.30 4.99 9.65
CA PRO A 62 -6.81 3.84 10.39
C PRO A 62 -8.28 3.50 10.08
N ALA A 63 -9.10 4.51 9.76
CA ALA A 63 -10.49 4.31 9.37
C ALA A 63 -10.61 3.58 8.01
N ILE A 64 -9.77 3.92 7.03
CA ILE A 64 -9.70 3.22 5.75
C ILE A 64 -9.24 1.78 5.94
N VAL A 65 -8.19 1.57 6.75
CA VAL A 65 -7.68 0.22 7.04
C VAL A 65 -8.76 -0.63 7.72
N ARG A 66 -9.50 -0.09 8.69
CA ARG A 66 -10.61 -0.83 9.34
C ARG A 66 -11.69 -1.22 8.35
N LYS A 67 -12.15 -0.28 7.51
CA LYS A 67 -13.13 -0.57 6.45
C LYS A 67 -12.63 -1.65 5.47
N PHE A 68 -11.33 -1.67 5.17
CA PHE A 68 -10.73 -2.69 4.32
C PHE A 68 -10.78 -4.07 4.98
N LEU A 69 -10.42 -4.17 6.26
CA LEU A 69 -10.50 -5.42 7.01
C LEU A 69 -11.95 -5.93 7.09
N ASP A 70 -12.92 -5.05 7.34
CA ASP A 70 -14.34 -5.39 7.34
C ASP A 70 -14.82 -5.85 5.95
N HIS A 71 -14.22 -5.32 4.88
CA HIS A 71 -14.52 -5.73 3.50
C HIS A 71 -13.99 -7.13 3.17
N LEU A 72 -12.81 -7.51 3.68
CA LEU A 72 -12.21 -8.83 3.47
C LEU A 72 -12.93 -9.97 4.20
N GLN A 73 -13.69 -9.65 5.25
CA GLN A 73 -14.43 -10.63 6.06
C GLN A 73 -15.80 -11.01 5.48
N ARG A 74 -16.18 -10.45 4.33
CA ARG A 74 -17.44 -10.70 3.63
C ARG A 74 -17.21 -11.52 2.37
#